data_AF-A0A3D2TI18-F1
#
_entry.id   AF-A0A3D2TI18-F1
#
_cell.length_a   1.000
_cell.length_b   1.000
_cell.length_c   1.000
_cell.angle_alpha   90.00
_cell.angle_beta   90.00
_cell.angle_gamma   90.00
#
_symmetry.space_group_name_H-M   'P 1'
#
loop_
_entity.id
_entity.type
_entity.pdbx_description
1 polymer ?
#
loop_
_entity_poly.entity_id
_entity_poly.type
_entity_poly.pdbx_seq_one_letter_code
_entity_poly.pdbx_strand_id
1 'polypeptide(L)'
;SELQWDLIERESHQGIQKLVSDLNQIYRREPSLHEVDFESQGFEWIDSHNSHDSVLVYVRRAKNPEDFVLVICNFTPVVRENYRLGA
;
A
#
# COMPACT_ATOMS: atom_id res chain seq x y z
N SER A 1 -4.92 32.10 1.77
CA SER A 1 -3.68 31.51 2.31
C SER A 1 -3.00 30.75 1.18
N GLU A 2 -1.67 30.74 1.15
CA GLU A 2 -0.89 29.98 0.17
C GLU A 2 -0.24 28.77 0.84
N LEU A 3 0.23 27.83 0.01
CA LEU A 3 1.02 26.68 0.47
C LEU A 3 2.45 27.12 0.81
N GLN A 4 3.08 26.44 1.77
CA GLN A 4 4.47 26.67 2.16
C GLN A 4 5.42 25.98 1.18
N TRP A 5 5.55 26.54 -0.03
CA TRP A 5 6.33 25.94 -1.12
C TRP A 5 7.83 25.82 -0.82
N ASP A 6 8.36 26.68 0.05
CA ASP A 6 9.75 26.66 0.52
C ASP A 6 10.13 25.33 1.21
N LEU A 7 9.15 24.61 1.75
CA LEU A 7 9.41 23.32 2.39
C LEU A 7 9.92 22.25 1.41
N ILE A 8 9.70 22.39 0.10
CA ILE A 8 10.17 21.44 -0.92
C ILE A 8 11.70 21.42 -1.03
N GLU A 9 12.41 22.41 -0.50
CA GLU A 9 13.87 22.43 -0.47
C GLU A 9 14.44 21.47 0.59
N ARG A 10 13.61 20.98 1.52
CA ARG A 10 14.02 20.03 2.56
C ARG A 10 13.96 18.60 2.05
N GLU A 11 15.03 17.83 2.26
CA GLU A 11 15.13 16.43 1.83
C GLU A 11 13.95 15.56 2.29
N SER A 12 13.46 15.76 3.52
CA SER A 12 12.29 15.01 4.04
C SER A 12 11.02 15.25 3.22
N HIS A 13 10.81 16.45 2.70
CA HIS A 13 9.64 16.79 1.91
C HIS A 13 9.81 16.33 0.45
N GLN A 14 11.03 16.39 -0.08
CA GLN A 14 11.37 15.79 -1.37
C GLN A 14 11.16 14.27 -1.36
N GLY A 15 11.52 13.60 -0.26
CA GLY A 15 11.28 12.17 -0.06
C GLY A 15 9.81 11.81 -0.15
N ILE A 16 8.94 12.57 0.53
CA ILE A 16 7.49 12.37 0.46
C ILE A 16 6.95 12.67 -0.95
N GLN A 17 7.40 13.76 -1.59
CA GLN A 17 6.98 14.09 -2.96
C GLN A 17 7.35 12.97 -3.93
N LYS A 18 8.57 12.46 -3.85
CA LYS A 18 9.03 11.34 -4.67
C LYS A 18 8.24 10.08 -4.38
N LEU A 19 8.02 9.74 -3.11
CA LEU A 19 7.20 8.59 -2.72
C LEU A 19 5.81 8.68 -3.34
N VAL A 20 5.12 9.81 -3.22
CA VAL A 20 3.77 10.00 -3.79
C VAL A 20 3.79 9.92 -5.32
N SER A 21 4.82 10.47 -5.98
CA SER A 21 5.00 10.34 -7.43
C SER A 21 5.14 8.88 -7.86
N ASP A 22 6.00 8.13 -7.18
CA ASP A 22 6.26 6.72 -7.49
C ASP A 22 5.01 5.85 -7.18
N LEU A 23 4.31 6.11 -6.07
CA LEU A 23 3.03 5.44 -5.74
C LEU A 23 1.94 5.71 -6.78
N ASN A 24 1.83 6.94 -7.30
CA ASN A 24 0.88 7.26 -8.36
C ASN A 24 1.20 6.52 -9.66
N GLN A 25 2.48 6.31 -9.98
CA GLN A 25 2.87 5.50 -11.13
C GLN A 25 2.47 4.04 -10.95
N ILE A 26 2.70 3.47 -9.76
CA ILE A 26 2.27 2.10 -9.42
C ILE A 26 0.74 1.99 -9.53
N TYR A 27 0.00 2.89 -8.89
CA TYR A 27 -1.46 2.89 -8.92
C TYR A 27 -2.03 2.89 -10.35
N ARG A 28 -1.44 3.67 -11.25
CA ARG A 28 -1.86 3.73 -12.66
C ARG A 28 -1.44 2.50 -13.46
N ARG A 29 -0.33 1.85 -13.11
CA ARG A 29 0.22 0.71 -13.84
C ARG A 29 -0.44 -0.61 -13.46
N GLU A 30 -0.78 -0.80 -12.19
CA GLU A 30 -1.35 -2.05 -11.67
C GLU A 30 -2.89 -1.99 -11.70
N PRO A 31 -3.58 -2.70 -12.62
CA PRO A 31 -5.04 -2.67 -12.72
C PRO A 31 -5.72 -3.18 -11.46
N SER A 32 -5.10 -4.13 -10.77
CA SER A 32 -5.58 -4.68 -9.50
C SER A 32 -5.81 -3.63 -8.41
N LEU A 33 -5.18 -2.46 -8.51
CA LEU A 33 -5.35 -1.37 -7.54
C LEU A 33 -6.56 -0.47 -7.80
N HIS A 34 -7.24 -0.57 -8.96
CA HIS A 34 -8.33 0.36 -9.32
C HIS A 34 -9.44 -0.22 -10.22
N GLU A 35 -9.22 -1.34 -10.90
CA GLU A 35 -10.16 -1.85 -11.90
C GLU A 35 -11.46 -2.41 -11.30
N VAL A 36 -11.38 -2.94 -10.07
CA VAL A 36 -12.46 -3.69 -9.39
C VAL A 36 -12.67 -3.19 -7.94
N ASP A 37 -12.65 -1.87 -7.73
CA ASP A 37 -12.76 -1.26 -6.38
C ASP A 37 -14.12 -1.48 -5.69
N PHE A 38 -15.18 -1.64 -6.47
CA PHE A 38 -16.56 -1.63 -5.97
C PHE A 38 -17.21 -3.01 -5.97
N GLU A 39 -16.44 -4.07 -6.21
CA GLU A 39 -16.91 -5.44 -6.21
C GLU A 39 -16.13 -6.25 -5.18
N SER A 40 -16.81 -7.15 -4.46
CA SER A 40 -16.20 -7.95 -3.40
C SER A 40 -14.99 -8.78 -3.86
N GLN A 41 -14.97 -9.21 -5.13
CA GLN A 41 -13.87 -9.98 -5.70
C GLN A 41 -12.54 -9.20 -5.81
N GLY A 42 -12.58 -7.87 -5.80
CA GLY A 42 -11.39 -7.02 -5.94
C GLY A 42 -10.53 -6.91 -4.68
N PHE A 43 -11.01 -7.45 -3.56
CA PHE A 43 -10.35 -7.37 -2.26
C PHE A 43 -10.58 -8.65 -1.43
N GLU A 44 -9.53 -9.14 -0.79
CA GLU A 44 -9.64 -10.26 0.17
C GLU A 44 -8.63 -10.09 1.31
N TRP A 45 -9.10 -10.23 2.55
CA TRP A 45 -8.23 -10.25 3.72
C TRP A 45 -7.45 -11.56 3.77
N ILE A 46 -6.14 -11.47 4.00
CA ILE A 46 -5.29 -12.64 4.30
C ILE A 46 -5.07 -12.75 5.81
N ASP A 47 -4.72 -11.63 6.45
CA ASP A 47 -4.64 -11.51 7.90
C ASP A 47 -5.04 -10.09 8.33
N SER A 48 -6.13 -9.99 9.07
CA SER A 48 -6.65 -8.76 9.66
C SER A 48 -6.72 -8.80 11.19
N HIS A 49 -6.32 -9.92 11.81
CA HIS A 49 -6.49 -10.16 13.24
C HIS A 49 -5.19 -10.01 14.02
N ASN A 50 -4.05 -9.87 13.35
CA ASN A 50 -2.76 -9.65 14.01
C ASN A 50 -2.58 -8.22 14.56
N SER A 51 -3.51 -7.84 15.44
CA SER A 51 -3.49 -6.58 16.19
C SER A 51 -2.31 -6.48 17.16
N HIS A 52 -1.83 -7.62 17.67
CA HIS A 52 -0.65 -7.67 18.53
C HIS A 52 0.59 -7.13 17.81
N ASP A 53 0.77 -7.52 16.54
CA ASP A 53 1.86 -7.00 15.73
C ASP A 53 1.53 -5.68 15.00
N SER A 54 0.26 -5.29 15.00
CA SER A 54 -0.23 -4.16 14.18
C SER A 54 0.16 -4.33 12.71
N VAL A 55 -0.02 -5.54 12.20
CA VAL A 55 0.22 -5.91 10.79
C VAL A 55 -1.11 -6.23 10.12
N LEU A 56 -1.30 -5.69 8.91
CA LEU A 56 -2.42 -6.05 8.04
C LEU A 56 -1.89 -6.65 6.73
N VAL A 57 -2.55 -7.72 6.27
CA VAL A 57 -2.22 -8.39 5.00
C VAL A 57 -3.51 -8.62 4.21
N TYR A 58 -3.52 -8.19 2.95
CA TYR A 58 -4.65 -8.38 2.06
C TYR A 58 -4.20 -8.44 0.60
N VAL A 59 -5.05 -8.99 -0.26
CA VAL A 59 -4.85 -9.02 -1.70
C VAL A 59 -5.82 -8.08 -2.41
N ARG A 60 -5.34 -7.43 -3.46
CA ARG A 60 -6.12 -6.66 -4.43
C ARG A 60 -6.09 -7.40 -5.76
N ARG A 61 -7.24 -7.58 -6.41
CA ARG A 61 -7.36 -8.31 -7.69
C ARG A 61 -7.92 -7.42 -8.78
N ALA A 62 -7.41 -7.60 -10.00
CA ALA A 62 -7.99 -7.02 -11.21
C ALA A 62 -9.18 -7.87 -11.70
N LYS A 63 -9.75 -7.55 -12.87
CA LYS A 63 -10.75 -8.41 -13.49
C LYS A 63 -10.20 -9.79 -13.87
N ASN A 64 -8.92 -9.85 -14.25
CA ASN A 64 -8.19 -11.11 -14.34
C ASN A 64 -7.74 -11.52 -12.92
N PRO A 65 -8.25 -12.61 -12.33
CA PRO A 65 -7.92 -12.99 -10.95
C PRO A 65 -6.44 -13.31 -10.71
N GLU A 66 -5.71 -13.65 -11.77
CA GLU A 66 -4.26 -13.91 -11.76
C GLU A 66 -3.42 -12.62 -11.76
N ASP A 67 -4.03 -11.47 -12.06
CA ASP A 67 -3.44 -10.14 -11.89
C ASP A 67 -3.85 -9.60 -10.52
N PHE A 68 -2.91 -9.67 -9.57
CA PHE A 68 -3.15 -9.26 -8.20
C PHE A 68 -1.91 -8.63 -7.56
N VAL A 69 -2.15 -7.80 -6.55
CA VAL A 69 -1.14 -7.24 -5.67
C VAL A 69 -1.38 -7.72 -4.25
N LEU A 70 -0.34 -8.28 -3.64
CA LEU A 70 -0.31 -8.59 -2.21
C LEU A 70 0.18 -7.35 -1.45
N VAL A 71 -0.64 -6.85 -0.52
CA VAL A 71 -0.33 -5.68 0.31
C VAL A 71 -0.08 -6.12 1.75
N ILE A 72 1.04 -5.67 2.31
CA ILE A 72 1.47 -5.97 3.67
C ILE A 72 1.82 -4.63 4.33
N CYS A 73 1.14 -4.31 5.43
CA CYS A 73 1.35 -3.07 6.16
C CYS A 73 1.86 -3.37 7.57
N ASN A 74 3.03 -2.84 7.95
CA ASN A 74 3.53 -2.84 9.33
C ASN A 74 3.37 -1.43 9.91
N PHE A 75 2.48 -1.27 10.89
CA PHE A 75 2.15 0.03 11.49
C PHE A 75 2.94 0.34 12.77
N THR A 76 4.08 -0.34 12.95
CA THR A 76 5.00 -0.08 14.07
C THR A 76 6.40 0.19 13.53
N PRO A 77 7.25 0.92 14.27
CA PRO A 77 8.66 1.08 13.90
C PRO A 77 9.48 -0.21 14.11
N VAL A 78 8.88 -1.26 14.67
CA VAL A 78 9.55 -2.53 14.93
C VAL A 78 9.69 -3.30 13.61
N VAL A 79 10.93 -3.50 13.18
CA VAL A 79 11.26 -4.34 12.02
C VAL A 79 10.96 -5.80 12.35
N ARG A 80 10.27 -6.49 11.43
CA ARG A 80 9.93 -7.91 11.56
C ARG A 80 10.71 -8.73 10.54
N GLU A 81 11.75 -9.40 11.00
CA GLU A 81 12.53 -10.32 10.17
C GLU A 81 11.84 -11.68 10.09
N ASN A 82 11.98 -12.36 8.95
CA ASN A 82 11.41 -13.69 8.72
C ASN A 82 9.89 -13.77 8.98
N TYR A 83 9.16 -12.68 8.73
CA TYR A 83 7.71 -12.63 8.92
C TYR A 83 7.00 -13.56 7.93
N ARG A 84 6.33 -14.58 8.44
CA ARG A 84 5.58 -15.55 7.63
C ARG A 84 4.21 -14.98 7.29
N LEU A 85 3.86 -15.02 6.00
CA LEU A 85 2.55 -14.61 5.50
C LEU A 85 1.67 -15.85 5.32
N GLY A 86 0.48 -15.83 5.91
CA GLY A 86 -0.43 -16.97 5.91
C GLY A 86 -0.01 -18.10 6.85
N ALA A 87 -0.99 -18.91 7.25
CA ALA A 87 -0.73 -20.20 7.88
C ALA A 87 -0.27 -21.22 6.83
#